data_AF-A0AAV1H8W7-F1
#
_entry.id   AF-A0AAV1H8W7-F1
#
_cell.length_a   1.000
_cell.length_b   1.000
_cell.length_c   1.000
_cell.angle_alpha   90.00
_cell.angle_beta   90.00
_cell.angle_gamma   90.00
#
_symmetry.space_group_name_H-M   'P 1'
#
loop_
_entity.id
_entity.type
_entity.pdbx_description
1 polymer ?
#
loop_
_entity_poly.entity_id
_entity_poly.type
_entity_poly.pdbx_seq_one_letter_code
_entity_poly.pdbx_strand_id
1 'polypeptide(L)'
;MYLFHFCSLSHTVTVNSQPLLCIRLLALLLLPLSQSCESQRPPTEVRDDYMAIVQTLLIKTEENIATLLQNSTCPELRHRPQRCSGSQNQQDVVSTLHTLNCEMKNSKSAVTEKLARDIGQSIRCSCPERPTKTPNVTSKRKRSAKGEGRRKEHRKSKRERKLCKAKVILSHMTECYEMLNFILET
;
A
#
# COMPACT_ATOMS: atom_id res chain seq x y z
N MET A 1 -29.82 -1.17 20.59
CA MET A 1 -29.48 -2.60 20.78
C MET A 1 -30.31 -3.39 19.76
N TYR A 2 -29.82 -3.56 18.54
CA TYR A 2 -30.57 -4.23 17.47
C TYR A 2 -30.33 -5.74 17.53
N LEU A 3 -31.43 -6.48 17.39
CA LEU A 3 -31.59 -7.91 17.63
C LEU A 3 -30.61 -8.79 16.81
N PHE A 4 -29.83 -9.61 17.52
CA PHE A 4 -29.32 -10.87 16.97
C PHE A 4 -30.40 -11.94 17.19
N HIS A 5 -31.19 -12.23 16.15
CA HIS A 5 -32.07 -13.38 16.16
C HIS A 5 -31.25 -14.63 15.79
N PHE A 6 -30.90 -15.42 16.81
CA PHE A 6 -30.21 -16.70 16.66
C PHE A 6 -31.05 -17.67 15.81
N CYS A 7 -30.40 -18.38 14.89
CA CYS A 7 -30.87 -19.66 14.37
C CYS A 7 -31.08 -20.62 15.55
N SER A 8 -32.33 -20.78 15.98
CA SER A 8 -32.67 -21.78 17.00
C SER A 8 -32.65 -23.18 16.40
N LEU A 9 -31.91 -24.03 17.11
CA LEU A 9 -31.78 -25.46 16.95
C LEU A 9 -33.17 -26.12 17.12
N SER A 10 -33.62 -26.91 16.16
CA SER A 10 -34.62 -27.94 16.39
C SER A 10 -34.08 -29.25 15.83
N HIS A 11 -33.75 -30.14 16.76
CA HIS A 11 -33.34 -31.50 16.51
C HIS A 11 -34.54 -32.32 16.00
N THR A 12 -34.49 -32.70 14.73
CA THR A 12 -35.00 -34.01 14.26
C THR A 12 -34.17 -34.42 13.06
N VAL A 13 -33.62 -35.63 13.13
CA VAL A 13 -32.79 -36.25 12.10
C VAL A 13 -33.65 -36.49 10.86
N THR A 14 -33.45 -35.65 9.84
CA THR A 14 -33.67 -36.00 8.44
C THR A 14 -32.56 -35.35 7.64
N VAL A 15 -31.74 -36.18 7.00
CA VAL A 15 -30.63 -35.80 6.13
C VAL A 15 -31.18 -34.95 4.99
N ASN A 16 -31.00 -33.63 5.06
CA ASN A 16 -31.25 -32.75 3.93
C ASN A 16 -30.20 -31.65 3.89
N SER A 17 -29.62 -31.47 2.71
CA SER A 17 -28.39 -30.77 2.37
C SER A 17 -28.47 -29.25 2.55
N GLN A 18 -28.58 -28.79 3.80
CA GLN A 18 -28.72 -27.37 4.13
C GLN A 18 -27.80 -26.78 5.24
N PRO A 19 -26.65 -27.37 5.64
CA PRO A 19 -25.70 -26.66 6.51
C PRO A 19 -24.64 -25.84 5.74
N LEU A 20 -24.42 -26.11 4.45
CA LEU A 20 -23.32 -25.50 3.69
C LEU A 20 -23.57 -24.05 3.25
N LEU A 21 -24.84 -23.63 3.14
CA LEU A 21 -25.20 -22.27 2.72
C LEU A 21 -24.98 -21.24 3.84
N CYS A 22 -25.24 -21.60 5.09
CA CYS A 22 -25.01 -20.72 6.24
C CYS A 22 -23.52 -20.44 6.48
N ILE A 23 -22.65 -21.44 6.28
CA ILE A 23 -21.20 -21.29 6.45
C ILE A 23 -20.61 -20.41 5.33
N ARG A 24 -21.13 -20.49 4.10
CA ARG A 24 -20.71 -19.62 2.99
C ARG A 24 -21.07 -18.15 3.20
N LEU A 25 -22.25 -17.86 3.75
CA LEU A 25 -22.65 -16.49 4.09
C LEU A 25 -21.82 -15.89 5.23
N LEU A 26 -21.55 -16.68 6.28
CA LEU A 26 -20.66 -16.26 7.37
C LEU A 26 -19.21 -16.06 6.90
N ALA A 27 -18.70 -16.89 6.00
CA ALA A 27 -17.37 -16.70 5.42
C ALA A 27 -17.25 -15.44 4.55
N LEU A 28 -18.34 -15.00 3.91
CA LEU A 28 -18.39 -13.73 3.17
C LEU A 28 -18.51 -12.52 4.11
N LEU A 29 -19.15 -12.67 5.28
CA LEU A 29 -19.22 -11.64 6.33
C LEU A 29 -17.93 -11.55 7.16
N LEU A 30 -17.22 -12.67 7.30
CA LEU A 30 -15.90 -12.77 7.96
C LEU A 30 -14.74 -12.61 6.96
N LEU A 31 -15.03 -12.36 5.68
CA LEU A 31 -14.02 -11.82 4.77
C LEU A 31 -13.52 -10.54 5.44
N PRO A 32 -12.21 -10.39 5.65
CA PRO A 32 -11.70 -9.31 6.46
C PRO A 32 -12.11 -7.98 5.81
N LEU A 33 -13.07 -7.30 6.44
CA LEU A 33 -13.52 -5.94 6.15
C LEU A 33 -12.34 -4.94 6.12
N SER A 34 -11.16 -5.35 6.56
CA SER A 34 -9.89 -4.63 6.46
C SER A 34 -9.35 -4.44 5.02
N GLN A 35 -10.09 -4.80 3.96
CA GLN A 35 -9.71 -4.47 2.58
C GLN A 35 -10.43 -3.25 2.02
N SER A 36 -11.58 -2.86 2.56
CA SER A 36 -12.22 -1.60 2.16
C SER A 36 -11.68 -0.49 3.06
N CYS A 37 -10.83 0.35 2.49
CA CYS A 37 -10.44 1.59 3.11
C CYS A 37 -11.63 2.56 3.01
N GLU A 38 -12.73 2.29 3.74
CA GLU A 38 -13.75 3.30 4.06
C GLU A 38 -13.09 4.27 5.04
N SER A 39 -12.17 5.10 4.54
CA SER A 39 -11.59 6.17 5.32
C SER A 39 -12.74 7.05 5.80
N GLN A 40 -13.12 6.91 7.08
CA GLN A 40 -14.05 7.82 7.74
C GLN A 40 -13.47 9.23 7.85
N ARG A 41 -12.17 9.40 7.58
CA ARG A 41 -11.54 10.71 7.62
C ARG A 41 -11.97 11.54 6.40
N PRO A 42 -12.53 12.74 6.61
CA PRO A 42 -12.92 13.63 5.52
C PRO A 42 -11.72 13.98 4.62
N PRO A 43 -11.92 14.06 3.29
CA PRO A 43 -10.85 14.47 2.36
C PRO A 43 -10.23 15.83 2.70
N THR A 44 -11.00 16.74 3.30
CA THR A 44 -10.52 18.04 3.81
C THR A 44 -9.43 17.88 4.87
N GLU A 45 -9.58 16.96 5.82
CA GLU A 45 -8.55 16.75 6.84
C GLU A 45 -7.28 16.12 6.26
N VAL A 46 -7.42 15.26 5.24
CA VAL A 46 -6.27 14.68 4.51
C VAL A 46 -5.51 15.78 3.76
N ARG A 47 -6.24 16.72 3.16
CA ARG A 47 -5.69 17.92 2.54
C ARG A 47 -4.96 18.81 3.54
N ASP A 48 -5.56 19.06 4.69
CA ASP A 48 -4.98 19.94 5.71
C ASP A 48 -3.69 19.35 6.31
N ASP A 49 -3.66 18.04 6.57
CA ASP A 49 -2.43 17.32 6.96
C ASP A 49 -1.35 17.41 5.87
N TYR A 50 -1.75 17.40 4.58
CA TYR A 50 -0.81 17.55 3.48
C TYR A 50 -0.10 18.89 3.51
N MET A 51 -0.86 19.96 3.64
CA MET A 51 -0.34 21.33 3.70
C MET A 51 0.51 21.56 4.96
N ALA A 52 0.16 20.93 6.08
CA ALA A 52 0.86 21.11 7.34
C ALA A 52 2.19 20.34 7.42
N ILE A 53 2.24 19.09 6.94
CA ILE A 53 3.35 18.18 7.22
C ILE A 53 3.79 17.36 5.99
N VAL A 54 2.85 16.76 5.26
CA VAL A 54 3.21 15.75 4.23
C VAL A 54 3.96 16.38 3.07
N GLN A 55 3.61 17.60 2.65
CA GLN A 55 4.26 18.28 1.53
C GLN A 55 5.78 18.42 1.74
N THR A 56 6.21 18.91 2.90
CA THR A 56 7.64 19.03 3.22
C THR A 56 8.34 17.67 3.25
N LEU A 57 7.66 16.63 3.74
CA LEU A 57 8.22 15.27 3.76
C LEU A 57 8.35 14.68 2.36
N LEU A 58 7.40 14.94 1.46
CA LEU A 58 7.48 14.53 0.06
C LEU A 58 8.70 15.15 -0.62
N ILE A 59 8.85 16.47 -0.54
CA ILE A 59 9.97 17.23 -1.14
C ILE A 59 11.31 16.68 -0.62
N LYS A 60 11.46 16.58 0.70
CA LYS A 60 12.69 16.07 1.33
C LYS A 60 12.99 14.63 0.91
N THR A 61 11.97 13.79 0.77
CA THR A 61 12.16 12.39 0.35
C THR A 61 12.57 12.32 -1.12
N GLU A 62 12.00 13.17 -1.96
CA GLU A 62 12.33 13.27 -3.38
C GLU A 62 13.79 13.73 -3.57
N GLU A 63 14.22 14.78 -2.88
CA GLU A 63 15.61 15.25 -2.90
C GLU A 63 16.58 14.15 -2.47
N ASN A 64 16.29 13.46 -1.37
CA ASN A 64 17.11 12.34 -0.90
C ASN A 64 17.22 11.22 -1.94
N ILE A 65 16.11 10.87 -2.61
CA ILE A 65 16.12 9.86 -3.67
C ILE A 65 16.91 10.36 -4.88
N ALA A 66 16.76 11.63 -5.27
CA ALA A 66 17.49 12.23 -6.38
C ALA A 66 19.01 12.21 -6.13
N THR A 67 19.47 12.56 -4.93
CA THR A 67 20.88 12.46 -4.54
C THR A 67 21.38 11.01 -4.60
N LEU A 68 20.57 10.05 -4.12
CA LEU A 68 20.93 8.62 -4.17
C LEU A 68 20.97 8.05 -5.59
N LEU A 69 20.23 8.65 -6.53
CA LEU A 69 20.14 8.24 -7.93
C LEU A 69 21.00 9.09 -8.88
N GLN A 70 21.79 10.04 -8.38
CA GLN A 70 22.45 11.07 -9.18
C GLN A 70 23.35 10.52 -10.30
N ASN A 71 23.85 9.29 -10.14
CA ASN A 71 24.72 8.60 -11.10
C ASN A 71 24.07 7.36 -11.75
N SER A 72 22.74 7.26 -11.69
CA SER A 72 22.01 6.09 -12.16
C SER A 72 20.75 6.49 -12.92
N THR A 73 20.55 5.92 -14.10
CA THR A 73 19.30 6.06 -14.84
C THR A 73 18.29 5.05 -14.34
N CYS A 74 17.03 5.48 -14.20
CA CYS A 74 15.96 4.58 -13.84
C CYS A 74 15.55 3.70 -15.03
N PRO A 75 15.67 2.36 -14.93
CA PRO A 75 15.15 1.49 -15.96
C PRO A 75 13.62 1.53 -15.96
N GLU A 76 13.02 1.19 -17.10
CA GLU A 76 11.57 1.11 -17.19
C GLU A 76 10.99 0.08 -16.20
N LEU A 77 9.98 0.50 -15.46
CA LEU A 77 9.32 -0.32 -14.46
C LEU A 77 8.27 -1.21 -15.14
N ARG A 78 8.38 -2.53 -14.94
CA ARG A 78 7.42 -3.50 -15.49
C ARG A 78 5.98 -3.30 -15.01
N HIS A 79 5.83 -2.85 -13.77
CA HIS A 79 4.55 -2.50 -13.18
C HIS A 79 4.61 -1.03 -12.78
N ARG A 80 3.85 -0.21 -13.49
CA ARG A 80 3.72 1.21 -13.17
C ARG A 80 2.78 1.34 -11.97
N PRO A 81 3.18 2.11 -10.94
CA PRO A 81 2.26 2.46 -9.86
C PRO A 81 1.00 3.12 -10.42
N GLN A 82 -0.12 2.95 -9.73
CA GLN A 82 -1.38 3.61 -10.09
C GLN A 82 -1.18 5.13 -10.15
N ARG A 83 -1.84 5.79 -11.08
CA ARG A 83 -1.90 7.25 -11.17
C ARG A 83 -3.23 7.73 -10.61
N CYS A 84 -3.22 8.92 -10.04
CA CYS A 84 -4.46 9.63 -9.82
C CYS A 84 -5.10 9.93 -11.18
N SER A 85 -6.35 9.51 -11.34
CA SER A 85 -7.13 9.84 -12.52
C SER A 85 -7.76 11.20 -12.28
N GLY A 86 -8.01 11.99 -13.34
CA GLY A 86 -8.72 13.29 -13.24
C GLY A 86 -10.19 13.17 -12.85
N SER A 87 -10.57 12.15 -12.07
CA SER A 87 -11.88 12.03 -11.45
C SER A 87 -12.09 13.20 -10.51
N GLN A 88 -13.23 13.88 -10.62
CA GLN A 88 -13.65 14.94 -9.70
C GLN A 88 -14.08 14.39 -8.32
N ASN A 89 -14.00 13.08 -8.10
CA ASN A 89 -14.36 12.45 -6.86
C ASN A 89 -13.18 12.41 -5.88
N GLN A 90 -13.31 13.15 -4.78
CA GLN A 90 -12.30 13.25 -3.72
C GLN A 90 -11.98 11.89 -3.09
N GLN A 91 -12.97 10.99 -2.98
CA GLN A 91 -12.76 9.66 -2.40
C GLN A 91 -11.84 8.79 -3.28
N ASP A 92 -11.96 8.91 -4.61
CA ASP A 92 -11.12 8.15 -5.55
C ASP A 92 -9.66 8.61 -5.48
N VAL A 93 -9.44 9.91 -5.25
CA VAL A 93 -8.10 10.49 -5.02
C VAL A 93 -7.49 9.97 -3.72
N VAL A 94 -8.24 9.99 -2.61
CA VAL A 94 -7.79 9.47 -1.31
C VAL A 94 -7.53 7.96 -1.37
N SER A 95 -8.37 7.20 -2.08
CA SER A 95 -8.19 5.77 -2.32
C SER A 95 -6.91 5.47 -3.12
N THR A 96 -6.62 6.30 -4.14
CA THR A 96 -5.38 6.18 -4.91
C THR A 96 -4.15 6.54 -4.06
N LEU A 97 -4.23 7.59 -3.24
CA LEU A 97 -3.19 7.96 -2.26
C LEU A 97 -2.90 6.80 -1.30
N HIS A 98 -3.94 6.14 -0.79
CA HIS A 98 -3.80 4.96 0.07
C HIS A 98 -3.08 3.82 -0.66
N THR A 99 -3.49 3.51 -1.88
CA THR A 99 -2.87 2.47 -2.71
C THR A 99 -1.38 2.74 -2.93
N LEU A 100 -1.04 3.97 -3.33
CA LEU A 100 0.34 4.41 -3.50
C LEU A 100 1.14 4.32 -2.19
N ASN A 101 0.54 4.71 -1.06
CA ASN A 101 1.18 4.63 0.24
C ASN A 101 1.49 3.19 0.62
N CYS A 102 0.55 2.28 0.36
CA CYS A 102 0.75 0.86 0.61
C CYS A 102 1.78 0.23 -0.30
N GLU A 103 1.88 0.64 -1.56
CA GLU A 103 2.99 0.25 -2.42
C GLU A 103 4.35 0.70 -1.87
N MET A 104 4.43 1.95 -1.40
CA MET A 104 5.63 2.53 -0.83
C MET A 104 6.04 1.83 0.47
N LYS A 105 5.12 1.64 1.42
CA LYS A 105 5.34 0.92 2.68
C LYS A 105 5.84 -0.51 2.41
N ASN A 106 5.23 -1.19 1.45
CA ASN A 106 5.59 -2.57 1.09
C ASN A 106 6.90 -2.70 0.32
N SER A 107 7.46 -1.60 -0.20
CA SER A 107 8.77 -1.60 -0.86
C SER A 107 9.94 -1.84 0.12
N LYS A 108 9.70 -1.64 1.43
CA LYS A 108 10.67 -1.75 2.54
C LYS A 108 11.95 -0.95 2.24
N SER A 109 11.77 0.30 1.79
CA SER A 109 12.87 1.25 1.60
C SER A 109 12.98 2.12 2.86
N ALA A 110 14.16 2.13 3.48
CA ALA A 110 14.41 2.98 4.65
C ALA A 110 14.20 4.48 4.34
N VAL A 111 14.46 4.87 3.09
CA VAL A 111 14.32 6.27 2.63
C VAL A 111 12.86 6.74 2.68
N THR A 112 11.91 5.85 2.38
CA THR A 112 10.49 6.18 2.30
C THR A 112 9.69 5.75 3.52
N GLU A 113 10.34 5.16 4.52
CA GLU A 113 9.65 4.52 5.64
C GLU A 113 8.93 5.54 6.52
N LYS A 114 9.59 6.66 6.83
CA LYS A 114 8.99 7.76 7.59
C LYS A 114 7.79 8.34 6.85
N LEU A 115 7.99 8.72 5.59
CA LEU A 115 6.92 9.27 4.75
C LEU A 115 5.71 8.34 4.67
N ALA A 116 5.93 7.04 4.47
CA ALA A 116 4.83 6.09 4.36
C ALA A 116 4.03 5.92 5.67
N ARG A 117 4.69 6.10 6.82
CA ARG A 117 4.00 6.15 8.13
C ARG A 117 3.16 7.40 8.25
N ASP A 118 3.74 8.57 7.96
CA ASP A 118 3.09 9.86 8.15
C ASP A 118 1.88 10.01 7.21
N ILE A 119 2.00 9.59 5.94
CA ILE A 119 0.85 9.51 5.01
C ILE A 119 -0.20 8.50 5.50
N GLY A 120 0.24 7.34 6.00
CA GLY A 120 -0.68 6.34 6.53
C GLY A 120 -1.49 6.85 7.74
N GLN A 121 -0.86 7.65 8.60
CA GLN A 121 -1.53 8.34 9.71
C GLN A 121 -2.48 9.42 9.22
N SER A 122 -2.10 10.17 8.18
CA SER A 122 -2.97 11.17 7.59
C SER A 122 -4.25 10.56 7.03
N ILE A 123 -4.14 9.51 6.21
CA ILE A 123 -5.29 8.81 5.62
C ILE A 123 -6.05 7.97 6.67
N ARG A 124 -5.43 7.66 7.82
CA ARG A 124 -5.96 6.76 8.86
C ARG A 124 -6.35 5.38 8.36
N CYS A 125 -5.56 4.86 7.43
CA CYS A 125 -5.86 3.57 6.82
C CYS A 125 -4.64 2.66 6.80
N SER A 126 -4.88 1.43 7.26
CA SER A 126 -3.84 0.40 7.30
C SER A 126 -3.59 -0.19 5.92
N CYS A 127 -2.35 -0.59 5.68
CA CYS A 127 -2.01 -1.34 4.49
C CYS A 127 -2.11 -2.83 4.81
N PRO A 128 -2.68 -3.66 3.91
CA PRO A 128 -2.67 -5.09 4.10
C PRO A 128 -1.22 -5.56 4.20
N GLU A 129 -0.92 -6.36 5.23
CA GLU A 129 0.38 -7.00 5.34
C GLU A 129 0.56 -7.95 4.16
N ARG A 130 1.66 -7.79 3.43
CA ARG A 130 2.00 -8.78 2.40
C ARG A 130 2.25 -10.11 3.09
N PRO A 131 1.78 -11.24 2.53
CA PRO A 131 2.14 -12.56 3.03
C PRO A 131 3.65 -12.65 3.14
N THR A 132 4.14 -12.77 4.36
CA THR A 132 5.55 -13.02 4.62
C THR A 132 5.81 -14.39 4.04
N LYS A 133 6.41 -14.47 2.83
CA LYS A 133 6.81 -15.75 2.23
C LYS A 133 7.53 -16.53 3.32
N THR A 134 6.97 -17.67 3.70
CA THR A 134 7.60 -18.59 4.66
C THR A 134 9.05 -18.79 4.21
N PRO A 135 10.02 -18.74 5.13
CA PRO A 135 11.41 -18.90 4.78
C PRO A 135 11.56 -20.26 4.13
N ASN A 136 11.74 -20.26 2.81
CA ASN A 136 11.93 -21.48 2.05
C ASN A 136 13.31 -22.01 2.45
N VAL A 137 13.34 -22.99 3.37
CA VAL A 137 14.55 -23.65 3.87
C VAL A 137 15.12 -24.49 2.73
N THR A 138 15.78 -23.82 1.79
CA THR A 138 16.54 -24.49 0.74
C THR A 138 18.03 -24.42 1.06
N SER A 139 18.65 -25.57 0.93
CA SER A 139 19.93 -25.98 1.53
C SER A 139 21.10 -25.04 1.22
N LYS A 140 22.00 -24.92 2.20
CA LYS A 140 23.26 -24.18 2.12
C LYS A 140 24.17 -24.81 1.04
N ARG A 141 24.05 -24.35 -0.21
CA ARG A 141 25.02 -24.66 -1.27
C ARG A 141 26.35 -23.95 -0.97
N LYS A 142 27.46 -24.71 -0.89
CA LYS A 142 28.83 -24.19 -0.65
C LYS A 142 29.12 -23.04 -1.63
N ARG A 143 29.51 -21.88 -1.08
CA ARG A 143 29.75 -20.64 -1.81
C ARG A 143 31.21 -20.58 -2.28
N SER A 144 31.45 -20.32 -3.56
CA SER A 144 32.80 -20.00 -4.07
C SER A 144 33.03 -18.48 -4.02
N ALA A 145 34.26 -18.07 -3.72
CA ALA A 145 34.67 -16.66 -3.61
C ALA A 145 34.53 -15.88 -4.94
N LYS A 146 34.47 -16.58 -6.09
CA LYS A 146 34.39 -15.98 -7.43
C LYS A 146 33.04 -15.30 -7.73
N GLY A 147 32.01 -15.50 -6.90
CA GLY A 147 30.66 -14.96 -7.09
C GLY A 147 30.33 -13.65 -6.34
N GLU A 148 31.24 -13.11 -5.55
CA GLU A 148 30.92 -12.00 -4.64
C GLU A 148 30.70 -10.66 -5.37
N GLY A 149 31.49 -10.38 -6.41
CA GLY A 149 31.35 -9.15 -7.23
C GLY A 149 29.98 -9.05 -7.90
N ARG A 150 29.57 -10.11 -8.62
CA ARG A 150 28.24 -10.19 -9.27
C ARG A 150 27.10 -10.02 -8.27
N ARG A 151 27.27 -10.49 -7.03
CA ARG A 151 26.27 -10.35 -5.97
C ARG A 151 26.14 -8.91 -5.46
N LYS A 152 27.25 -8.17 -5.35
CA LYS A 152 27.25 -6.76 -4.95
C LYS A 152 26.58 -5.89 -6.01
N GLU A 153 26.92 -6.10 -7.28
CA GLU A 153 26.29 -5.41 -8.40
C GLU A 153 24.79 -5.69 -8.50
N HIS A 154 24.38 -6.96 -8.37
CA HIS A 154 22.96 -7.31 -8.36
C HIS A 154 22.19 -6.65 -7.20
N ARG A 155 22.81 -6.56 -6.02
CA ARG A 155 22.22 -5.85 -4.86
C ARG A 155 22.10 -4.35 -5.12
N LYS A 156 23.12 -3.73 -5.73
CA LYS A 156 23.11 -2.32 -6.12
C LYS A 156 21.97 -2.04 -7.10
N SER A 157 21.90 -2.80 -8.19
CA SER A 157 20.83 -2.68 -9.19
C SER A 157 19.43 -2.86 -8.57
N LYS A 158 19.27 -3.81 -7.64
CA LYS A 158 18.00 -4.00 -6.92
C LYS A 158 17.64 -2.80 -6.05
N ARG A 159 18.62 -2.16 -5.40
CA ARG A 159 18.41 -0.95 -4.59
C ARG A 159 18.01 0.23 -5.47
N GLU A 160 18.71 0.45 -6.57
CA GLU A 160 18.40 1.51 -7.54
C GLU A 160 16.99 1.34 -8.11
N ARG A 161 16.59 0.13 -8.52
CA ARG A 161 15.21 -0.15 -8.98
C ARG A 161 14.16 0.21 -7.94
N LYS A 162 14.42 -0.04 -6.65
CA LYS A 162 13.50 0.35 -5.56
C LYS A 162 13.40 1.86 -5.42
N LEU A 163 14.54 2.57 -5.49
CA LEU A 163 14.58 4.03 -5.43
C LEU A 163 13.85 4.65 -6.64
N CYS A 164 14.03 4.10 -7.83
CA CYS A 164 13.31 4.51 -9.03
C CYS A 164 11.80 4.29 -8.90
N LYS A 165 11.39 3.13 -8.39
CA LYS A 165 9.97 2.89 -8.10
C LYS A 165 9.42 3.89 -7.08
N ALA A 166 10.18 4.17 -6.01
CA ALA A 166 9.80 5.17 -5.02
C ALA A 166 9.66 6.56 -5.64
N LYS A 167 10.60 7.00 -6.49
CA LYS A 167 10.53 8.28 -7.21
C LYS A 167 9.23 8.43 -8.00
N VAL A 168 8.83 7.38 -8.74
CA VAL A 168 7.57 7.39 -9.50
C VAL A 168 6.36 7.47 -8.57
N ILE A 169 6.35 6.73 -7.47
CA ILE A 169 5.28 6.80 -6.46
C ILE A 169 5.17 8.21 -5.88
N LEU A 170 6.28 8.84 -5.52
CA LEU A 170 6.28 10.21 -4.99
C LEU A 170 5.68 11.20 -5.99
N SER A 171 6.08 11.11 -7.26
CA SER A 171 5.54 11.96 -8.32
C SER A 171 4.02 11.80 -8.45
N HIS A 172 3.50 10.57 -8.45
CA HIS A 172 2.05 10.34 -8.51
C HIS A 172 1.34 10.80 -7.23
N MET A 173 1.97 10.67 -6.06
CA MET A 173 1.40 11.18 -4.80
C MET A 173 1.27 12.69 -4.79
N THR A 174 2.30 13.40 -5.27
CA THR A 174 2.27 14.86 -5.39
C THR A 174 1.12 15.29 -6.30
N GLU A 175 1.00 14.67 -7.48
CA GLU A 175 -0.12 14.91 -8.42
C GLU A 175 -1.48 14.65 -7.77
N CYS A 176 -1.62 13.56 -7.00
CA CYS A 176 -2.84 13.28 -6.26
C CYS A 176 -3.20 14.36 -5.23
N TYR A 177 -2.23 14.86 -4.46
CA TYR A 177 -2.48 15.91 -3.47
C TYR A 177 -2.81 17.25 -4.14
N GLU A 178 -2.15 17.59 -5.24
CA GLU A 178 -2.46 18.79 -6.02
C GLU A 178 -3.90 18.75 -6.57
N MET A 179 -4.32 17.59 -7.10
CA MET A 179 -5.71 17.39 -7.50
C MET A 179 -6.67 17.49 -6.31
N LEU A 180 -6.33 16.89 -5.17
CA LEU A 180 -7.17 16.95 -3.97
C LEU A 180 -7.35 18.40 -3.49
N ASN A 181 -6.28 19.20 -3.50
CA ASN A 181 -6.33 20.63 -3.20
C ASN A 181 -7.28 21.35 -4.18
N PHE A 182 -7.09 21.15 -5.48
CA PHE A 182 -7.91 21.78 -6.52
C PHE A 182 -9.40 21.47 -6.35
N ILE A 183 -9.77 20.20 -6.16
CA ILE A 183 -11.17 19.76 -6.01
C ILE A 183 -11.83 20.32 -4.74
N LEU A 184 -11.05 20.59 -3.69
CA LEU A 184 -11.55 21.09 -2.41
C LEU A 184 -11.53 22.63 -2.28
N GLU A 185 -10.93 23.32 -3.24
CA GLU A 185 -10.94 24.79 -3.34
C GLU A 185 -12.06 25.32 -4.25
N THR A 186 -12.55 24.49 -5.18
CA THR A 186 -13.71 24.75 -6.04
C THR A 186 -15.04 24.37 -5.39
#